data_AF-A0A536CMW8-F1
#
_entry.id   AF-A0A536CMW8-F1
#
_cell.length_a   1.000
_cell.length_b   1.000
_cell.length_c   1.000
_cell.angle_alpha   90.00
_cell.angle_beta   90.00
_cell.angle_gamma   90.00
#
_symmetry.space_group_name_H-M   'P 1'
#
loop_
_entity.id
_entity.type
_entity.pdbx_description
1 polymer ?
#
loop_
_entity_poly.entity_id
_entity_poly.type
_entity_poly.pdbx_seq_one_letter_code
_entity_poly.pdbx_strand_id
1 'polypeptide(L)'
;MLRAIVEEAAAAGAPAGSERQLVGDFYASGMDEAATDAAGLSPAARELDLVEGIAEHAGLTRAIAALQPHEMRPGFSPFVRPDPRDSSTNRLHLQQGGLGLPDRDYYLREDETSRSLLAAYEEHVARTLALAGSAASEALERAALVVRFETRLARASMTRVDQRDPYKVANTMGLPELALRAEGFDWAGYLTALGLAGIEAVNP
;
A
#
# COMPACT_ATOMS: atom_id res chain seq x y z
N MET A 1 -11.58 -1.03 28.63
CA MET A 1 -11.51 -2.51 28.59
C MET A 1 -10.26 -2.97 27.84
N LEU A 2 -10.11 -2.69 26.54
CA LEU A 2 -8.92 -3.08 25.76
C LEU A 2 -7.59 -2.53 26.32
N ARG A 3 -7.54 -1.24 26.66
CA ARG A 3 -6.35 -0.60 27.25
C ARG A 3 -5.84 -1.30 28.51
N ALA A 4 -6.74 -1.60 29.46
CA ALA A 4 -6.38 -2.28 30.70
C ALA A 4 -5.80 -3.68 30.44
N ILE A 5 -6.35 -4.42 29.47
CA ILE A 5 -5.87 -5.76 29.11
C ILE A 5 -4.42 -5.72 28.58
N VAL A 6 -4.09 -4.74 27.73
CA VAL A 6 -2.75 -4.63 27.15
C VAL A 6 -1.72 -4.08 28.15
N GLU A 7 -2.13 -3.16 29.03
CA GLU A 7 -1.29 -2.67 30.13
C GLU A 7 -0.99 -3.79 31.14
N GLU A 8 -1.99 -4.59 31.51
CA GLU A 8 -1.81 -5.76 32.36
C GLU A 8 -0.96 -6.84 31.69
N ALA A 9 -1.09 -7.04 30.37
CA ALA A 9 -0.26 -7.98 29.63
C ALA A 9 1.22 -7.53 29.63
N ALA A 10 1.49 -6.25 29.40
CA ALA A 10 2.83 -5.68 29.43
C ALA A 10 3.48 -5.76 30.82
N ALA A 11 2.70 -5.62 31.89
CA ALA A 11 3.19 -5.69 33.27
C ALA A 11 3.31 -7.13 33.83
N ALA A 12 2.71 -8.13 33.18
CA ALA A 12 2.53 -9.46 33.77
C ALA A 12 3.80 -10.32 33.87
N GLY A 13 4.89 -9.97 33.17
CA GLY A 13 6.10 -10.81 33.13
C GLY A 13 5.79 -12.23 32.61
N ALA A 14 4.94 -12.33 31.58
CA ALA A 14 4.48 -13.60 31.05
C ALA A 14 5.63 -14.41 30.41
N PRO A 15 5.52 -15.76 30.33
CA PRO A 15 6.56 -16.59 29.73
C PRO A 15 6.92 -16.15 28.32
N ALA A 16 8.21 -16.17 27.99
CA ALA A 16 8.72 -15.81 26.67
C ALA A 16 8.03 -16.61 25.55
N GLY A 17 7.55 -15.92 24.51
CA GLY A 17 6.85 -16.53 23.37
C GLY A 17 5.38 -16.86 23.62
N SER A 18 4.84 -16.58 24.81
CA SER A 18 3.40 -16.70 25.06
C SER A 18 2.61 -15.55 24.40
N GLU A 19 1.35 -15.80 24.01
CA GLU A 19 0.48 -14.77 23.44
C GLU A 19 0.39 -13.51 24.33
N ARG A 20 0.31 -13.71 25.66
CA ARG A 20 0.26 -12.61 26.62
C ARG A 20 1.53 -11.78 26.61
N GLN A 21 2.69 -12.42 26.47
CA GLN A 21 3.97 -11.72 26.36
C GLN A 21 4.06 -10.95 25.04
N LEU A 22 3.69 -11.57 23.90
CA LEU A 22 3.68 -10.91 22.59
C LEU A 22 2.75 -9.68 22.55
N VAL A 23 1.55 -9.79 23.14
CA VAL A 23 0.61 -8.66 23.25
C VAL A 23 1.17 -7.55 24.12
N GLY A 24 1.80 -7.91 25.24
CA GLY A 24 2.44 -6.96 26.15
C GLY A 24 3.61 -6.22 25.49
N ASP A 25 4.50 -6.94 24.83
CA ASP A 25 5.64 -6.39 24.10
C ASP A 25 5.19 -5.48 22.95
N PHE A 26 4.19 -5.90 22.16
CA PHE A 26 3.66 -5.08 21.07
C PHE A 26 3.11 -3.76 21.60
N TYR A 27 2.33 -3.79 22.68
CA TYR A 27 1.85 -2.57 23.32
C TYR A 27 3.00 -1.70 23.86
N ALA A 28 3.95 -2.30 24.59
CA ALA A 28 5.09 -1.58 25.15
C ALA A 28 5.93 -0.90 24.07
N SER A 29 6.14 -1.57 22.92
CA SER A 29 6.88 -1.00 21.80
C SER A 29 6.22 0.25 21.21
N GLY A 30 4.89 0.33 21.20
CA GLY A 30 4.15 1.52 20.74
C GLY A 30 4.09 2.65 21.76
N MET A 31 4.36 2.37 23.04
CA MET A 31 4.36 3.37 24.12
C MET A 31 5.76 3.95 24.39
N ASP A 32 6.82 3.34 23.86
CA ASP A 32 8.20 3.82 24.03
C ASP A 32 8.54 4.91 23.01
N GLU A 33 8.03 6.12 23.28
CA GLU A 33 8.29 7.31 22.46
C GLU A 33 9.78 7.66 22.42
N ALA A 34 10.51 7.48 23.52
CA ALA A 34 11.93 7.80 23.59
C ALA A 34 12.77 6.90 22.67
N ALA A 35 12.48 5.60 22.64
CA ALA A 35 13.13 4.68 21.70
C ALA A 35 12.73 4.99 20.25
N THR A 36 11.47 5.34 20.01
CA THR A 36 10.97 5.72 18.67
C THR A 36 11.68 6.97 18.14
N ASP A 37 11.76 8.02 18.94
CA ASP A 37 12.44 9.27 18.60
C ASP A 37 13.95 9.06 18.37
N ALA A 38 14.58 8.22 19.20
CA ALA A 38 16.00 7.90 19.05
C ALA A 38 16.28 7.09 17.77
N ALA A 39 15.37 6.20 17.36
CA ALA A 39 15.50 5.41 16.14
C ALA A 39 15.30 6.25 14.87
N GLY A 40 14.41 7.24 14.91
CA GLY A 40 14.08 8.08 13.75
C GLY A 40 13.68 7.23 12.53
N LEU A 41 14.30 7.50 11.37
CA LEU A 41 14.00 6.79 10.11
C LEU A 41 14.81 5.50 9.91
N SER A 42 15.73 5.16 10.82
CA SER A 42 16.59 3.99 10.64
C SER A 42 15.83 2.66 10.44
N PRO A 43 14.64 2.41 11.04
CA PRO A 43 13.86 1.20 10.76
C PRO A 43 13.31 1.11 9.33
N ALA A 44 13.18 2.25 8.62
CA ALA A 44 12.64 2.31 7.26
C ALA A 44 13.75 2.44 6.18
N ALA A 45 15.03 2.43 6.58
CA ALA A 45 16.15 2.68 5.67
C ALA A 45 16.18 1.70 4.49
N ARG A 46 15.90 0.41 4.74
CA ARG A 46 15.90 -0.62 3.70
C ARG A 46 14.88 -0.33 2.60
N GLU A 47 13.67 0.06 2.98
CA GLU A 47 12.58 0.37 2.06
C GLU A 47 12.85 1.67 1.31
N LEU A 48 13.45 2.67 1.97
CA LEU A 48 13.86 3.93 1.33
C LEU A 48 14.97 3.69 0.30
N ASP A 49 16.02 2.96 0.66
CA ASP A 49 17.13 2.59 -0.24
C ASP A 49 16.62 1.82 -1.46
N LEU A 50 15.66 0.91 -1.26
CA LEU A 50 15.02 0.15 -2.34
C LEU A 50 14.34 1.09 -3.35
N VAL A 51 13.65 2.12 -2.88
CA VAL A 51 12.93 3.08 -3.73
C VAL A 51 13.90 4.05 -4.41
N GLU A 52 14.90 4.54 -3.71
CA GLU A 52 15.94 5.42 -4.27
C GLU A 52 16.77 4.73 -5.36
N GLY A 53 16.97 3.41 -5.25
CA GLY A 53 17.70 2.61 -6.22
C GLY A 53 16.94 2.31 -7.53
N ILE A 54 15.70 2.76 -7.70
CA ILE A 54 14.91 2.48 -8.90
C ILE A 54 15.40 3.34 -10.08
N ALA A 55 16.16 2.73 -11.00
CA ALA A 55 16.67 3.40 -12.20
C ALA A 55 15.87 3.08 -13.48
N GLU A 56 15.01 2.06 -13.46
CA GLU A 56 14.31 1.54 -14.63
C GLU A 56 12.96 0.92 -14.24
N HIS A 57 12.06 0.73 -15.22
CA HIS A 57 10.73 0.16 -14.98
C HIS A 57 10.77 -1.23 -14.34
N ALA A 58 11.74 -2.08 -14.71
CA ALA A 58 11.89 -3.40 -14.10
C ALA A 58 12.27 -3.28 -12.60
N GLY A 59 13.04 -2.24 -12.23
CA GLY A 59 13.33 -1.91 -10.83
C GLY A 59 12.07 -1.53 -10.06
N LEU A 60 11.15 -0.77 -10.68
CA LEU A 60 9.87 -0.42 -10.09
C LEU A 60 9.02 -1.67 -9.80
N THR A 61 8.91 -2.61 -10.74
CA THR A 61 8.19 -3.87 -10.52
C THR A 61 8.77 -4.65 -9.33
N ARG A 62 10.10 -4.79 -9.26
CA ARG A 62 10.77 -5.47 -8.13
C ARG A 62 10.50 -4.79 -6.79
N ALA A 63 10.56 -3.45 -6.76
CA ALA A 63 10.26 -2.69 -5.55
C ALA A 63 8.80 -2.89 -5.11
N ILE A 64 7.84 -2.80 -6.03
CA ILE A 64 6.42 -3.05 -5.74
C ILE A 64 6.21 -4.46 -5.15
N ALA A 65 6.81 -5.49 -5.75
CA ALA A 65 6.71 -6.86 -5.26
C ALA A 65 7.35 -7.05 -3.88
N ALA A 66 8.42 -6.32 -3.57
CA ALA A 66 9.08 -6.38 -2.27
C ALA A 66 8.32 -5.63 -1.17
N LEU A 67 7.59 -4.57 -1.51
CA LEU A 67 6.89 -3.71 -0.56
C LEU A 67 5.50 -4.26 -0.15
N GLN A 68 4.76 -4.85 -1.09
CA GLN A 68 3.39 -5.33 -0.83
C GLN A 68 3.24 -6.38 0.28
N PRO A 69 4.16 -7.34 0.47
CA PRO A 69 4.10 -8.26 1.61
C PRO A 69 4.22 -7.56 2.98
N HIS A 70 4.76 -6.33 3.01
CA HIS A 70 4.87 -5.50 4.21
C HIS A 70 3.71 -4.49 4.33
N GLU A 71 2.59 -4.76 3.65
CA GLU A 71 1.38 -3.92 3.65
C GLU A 71 1.57 -2.51 3.05
N MET A 72 2.71 -2.28 2.39
CA MET A 72 2.95 -1.09 1.58
C MET A 72 2.44 -1.35 0.17
N ARG A 73 1.36 -0.66 -0.23
CA ARG A 73 0.54 -1.04 -1.40
C ARG A 73 0.58 -0.01 -2.53
N PRO A 74 1.74 0.20 -3.20
CA PRO A 74 1.84 1.13 -4.33
C PRO A 74 1.07 0.59 -5.54
N GLY A 75 0.22 1.44 -6.14
CA GLY A 75 -0.52 1.16 -7.37
C GLY A 75 -1.71 0.20 -7.20
N PHE A 76 -1.46 -1.06 -6.88
CA PHE A 76 -2.50 -2.09 -6.69
C PHE A 76 -2.13 -3.01 -5.53
N SER A 77 -3.04 -3.89 -5.12
CA SER A 77 -2.81 -4.83 -4.01
C SER A 77 -3.20 -6.25 -4.40
N PRO A 78 -2.28 -7.22 -4.32
CA PRO A 78 -2.62 -8.63 -4.47
C PRO A 78 -3.32 -9.13 -3.20
N PHE A 79 -4.34 -9.96 -3.35
CA PHE A 79 -4.92 -10.69 -2.24
C PHE A 79 -5.59 -11.98 -2.72
N VAL A 80 -5.73 -12.95 -1.82
CA VAL A 80 -6.36 -14.25 -2.14
C VAL A 80 -7.71 -14.33 -1.45
N ARG A 81 -8.74 -14.68 -2.23
CA ARG A 81 -10.10 -14.96 -1.75
C ARG A 81 -10.77 -15.97 -2.68
N PRO A 82 -11.95 -16.53 -2.31
CA PRO A 82 -12.69 -17.42 -3.18
C PRO A 82 -12.94 -16.81 -4.56
N ASP A 83 -12.87 -17.63 -5.60
CA ASP A 83 -13.21 -17.21 -6.96
C ASP A 83 -14.69 -16.79 -7.01
N PRO A 84 -15.01 -15.59 -7.53
CA PRO A 84 -16.39 -15.12 -7.62
C PRO A 84 -17.31 -16.01 -8.47
N ARG A 85 -16.74 -16.85 -9.35
CA ARG A 85 -17.46 -17.78 -10.23
C ARG A 85 -17.40 -19.25 -9.76
N ASP A 86 -16.50 -19.58 -8.83
CA ASP A 86 -16.38 -20.91 -8.23
C ASP A 86 -15.83 -20.81 -6.79
N SER A 87 -16.73 -20.72 -5.82
CA SER A 87 -16.35 -20.56 -4.41
C SER A 87 -15.62 -21.76 -3.80
N SER A 88 -15.49 -22.89 -4.52
CA SER A 88 -14.71 -24.04 -4.08
C SER A 88 -13.20 -23.86 -4.29
N THR A 89 -12.80 -22.86 -5.07
CA THR A 89 -11.39 -22.54 -5.35
C THR A 89 -11.04 -21.12 -4.93
N ASN A 90 -9.75 -20.90 -4.64
CA ASN A 90 -9.21 -19.57 -4.39
C ASN A 90 -8.57 -19.02 -5.67
N ARG A 91 -8.66 -17.69 -5.84
CA ARG A 91 -8.00 -16.97 -6.94
C ARG A 91 -7.15 -15.84 -6.38
N LEU A 92 -6.12 -15.45 -7.13
CA LEU A 92 -5.39 -14.21 -6.90
C LEU A 92 -6.18 -13.03 -7.48
N HIS A 93 -6.51 -12.06 -6.64
CA HIS A 93 -7.18 -10.82 -7.00
C HIS A 93 -6.17 -9.68 -7.01
N LEU A 94 -6.29 -8.76 -7.97
CA LEU A 94 -5.49 -7.55 -8.05
C LEU A 94 -6.43 -6.36 -7.81
N GLN A 95 -6.43 -5.81 -6.60
CA GLN A 95 -7.31 -4.69 -6.26
C GLN A 95 -6.69 -3.36 -6.67
N GLN A 96 -7.49 -2.44 -7.20
CA GLN A 96 -7.08 -1.04 -7.35
C GLN A 96 -6.55 -0.46 -6.02
N GLY A 97 -5.54 0.41 -6.10
CA GLY A 97 -4.93 1.06 -4.96
C GLY A 97 -4.11 2.28 -5.39
N GLY A 98 -3.08 2.60 -4.61
CA GLY A 98 -2.12 3.65 -4.95
C GLY A 98 -2.63 5.09 -4.82
N LEU A 99 -3.76 5.31 -4.14
CA LEU A 99 -4.24 6.64 -3.76
C LEU A 99 -3.94 6.88 -2.28
N GLY A 100 -3.39 8.04 -1.93
CA GLY A 100 -3.22 8.44 -0.53
C GLY A 100 -4.50 8.99 0.13
N LEU A 101 -5.46 9.48 -0.65
CA LEU A 101 -6.78 9.87 -0.14
C LEU A 101 -7.79 8.70 -0.23
N PRO A 102 -8.81 8.66 0.65
CA PRO A 102 -9.68 7.48 0.80
C PRO A 102 -10.55 7.12 -0.42
N ASP A 103 -10.68 8.03 -1.38
CA ASP A 103 -11.54 7.84 -2.54
C ASP A 103 -11.05 8.64 -3.75
N ARG A 104 -11.32 8.12 -4.96
CA ARG A 104 -10.98 8.78 -6.23
C ARG A 104 -11.64 10.15 -6.37
N ASP A 105 -12.83 10.35 -5.81
CA ASP A 105 -13.59 11.58 -6.03
C ASP A 105 -12.94 12.79 -5.33
N TYR A 106 -12.11 12.58 -4.31
CA TYR A 106 -11.32 13.66 -3.69
C TYR A 106 -10.29 14.28 -4.66
N TYR A 107 -9.88 13.56 -5.70
CA TYR A 107 -8.97 14.06 -6.74
C TYR A 107 -9.71 14.68 -7.93
N LEU A 108 -10.99 14.37 -8.11
CA LEU A 108 -11.71 14.62 -9.36
C LEU A 108 -12.84 15.64 -9.23
N ARG A 109 -13.37 15.82 -8.02
CA ARG A 109 -14.42 16.80 -7.77
C ARG A 109 -13.83 18.20 -7.71
N GLU A 110 -14.58 19.15 -8.25
CA GLU A 110 -14.17 20.54 -8.39
C GLU A 110 -14.83 21.47 -7.36
N ASP A 111 -15.58 20.92 -6.41
CA ASP A 111 -16.10 21.72 -5.29
C ASP A 111 -14.99 22.18 -4.35
N GLU A 112 -15.28 23.27 -3.63
CA GLU A 112 -14.32 23.94 -2.76
C GLU A 112 -13.76 23.02 -1.68
N THR A 113 -14.60 22.13 -1.12
CA THR A 113 -14.18 21.17 -0.11
C THR A 113 -13.15 20.18 -0.66
N SER A 114 -13.39 19.65 -1.86
CA SER A 114 -12.48 18.70 -2.51
C SER A 114 -11.16 19.35 -2.91
N ARG A 115 -11.21 20.57 -3.47
CA ARG A 115 -10.01 21.36 -3.80
C ARG A 115 -9.18 21.71 -2.57
N SER A 116 -9.83 22.17 -1.50
CA SER A 116 -9.16 22.48 -0.22
C SER A 116 -8.53 21.24 0.40
N LEU A 117 -9.19 20.09 0.36
CA LEU A 117 -8.64 18.84 0.88
C LEU A 117 -7.43 18.37 0.06
N LEU A 118 -7.51 18.42 -1.26
CA LEU A 118 -6.41 18.00 -2.14
C LEU A 118 -5.18 18.90 -1.95
N ALA A 119 -5.38 20.21 -1.77
CA ALA A 119 -4.30 21.14 -1.44
C ALA A 119 -3.66 20.81 -0.09
N ALA A 120 -4.46 20.58 0.96
CA ALA A 120 -3.94 20.18 2.27
C ALA A 120 -3.19 18.84 2.24
N TYR A 121 -3.63 17.91 1.39
CA TYR A 121 -2.94 16.65 1.15
C TYR A 121 -1.60 16.85 0.45
N GLU A 122 -1.51 17.69 -0.59
CA GLU A 122 -0.25 18.04 -1.25
C GLU A 122 0.76 18.63 -0.25
N GLU A 123 0.32 19.57 0.59
CA GLU A 123 1.17 20.13 1.64
C GLU A 123 1.62 19.08 2.67
N HIS A 124 0.74 18.13 3.03
CA HIS A 124 1.09 17.03 3.93
C HIS A 124 2.15 16.11 3.33
N VAL A 125 2.04 15.79 2.03
CA VAL A 125 3.07 15.03 1.31
C VAL A 125 4.39 15.79 1.30
N ALA A 126 4.38 17.09 1.01
CA ALA A 126 5.59 17.92 1.02
C ALA A 126 6.24 17.95 2.42
N ARG A 127 5.46 18.14 3.49
CA ARG A 127 5.98 18.08 4.87
C ARG A 127 6.58 16.72 5.20
N THR A 128 5.95 15.63 4.78
CA THR A 128 6.43 14.26 5.00
C THR A 128 7.76 14.01 4.28
N LEU A 129 7.88 14.45 3.02
CA LEU A 129 9.12 14.36 2.26
C LEU A 129 10.26 15.20 2.87
N ALA A 130 9.94 16.38 3.40
CA ALA A 130 10.91 17.22 4.10
C ALA A 130 11.39 16.57 5.40
N LEU A 131 10.48 15.95 6.17
CA LEU A 131 10.84 15.15 7.35
C LEU A 131 11.70 13.92 6.99
N ALA A 132 11.51 13.38 5.78
CA ALA A 132 12.33 12.32 5.22
C ALA A 132 13.69 12.80 4.65
N GLY A 133 14.00 14.10 4.74
CA GLY A 133 15.31 14.66 4.37
C GLY A 133 15.36 15.39 3.02
N SER A 134 14.24 15.50 2.29
CA SER A 134 14.20 16.30 1.05
C SER A 134 14.32 17.80 1.36
N ALA A 135 15.01 18.55 0.50
CA ALA A 135 15.01 20.02 0.60
C ALA A 135 13.58 20.57 0.42
N ALA A 136 13.23 21.66 1.10
CA ALA A 136 11.85 22.16 1.12
C ALA A 136 11.28 22.45 -0.28
N SER A 137 12.08 23.03 -1.18
CA SER A 137 11.67 23.29 -2.57
C SER A 137 11.45 22.01 -3.36
N GLU A 138 12.35 21.03 -3.21
CA GLU A 138 12.24 19.72 -3.86
C GLU A 138 11.03 18.93 -3.32
N ALA A 139 10.77 19.01 -2.02
CA ALA A 139 9.63 18.36 -1.39
C ALA A 139 8.29 18.87 -1.96
N LEU A 140 8.18 20.18 -2.22
CA LEU A 140 7.00 20.77 -2.88
C LEU A 140 6.84 20.28 -4.31
N GLU A 141 7.92 20.27 -5.10
CA GLU A 141 7.89 19.78 -6.48
C GLU A 141 7.48 18.30 -6.53
N ARG A 142 8.09 17.46 -5.69
CA ARG A 142 7.77 16.03 -5.57
C ARG A 142 6.33 15.80 -5.10
N ALA A 143 5.82 16.60 -4.17
CA ALA A 143 4.42 16.49 -3.73
C ALA A 143 3.43 16.77 -4.87
N ALA A 144 3.67 17.82 -5.67
CA ALA A 144 2.87 18.10 -6.85
C ALA A 144 2.96 16.97 -7.90
N LEU A 145 4.13 16.33 -8.06
CA LEU A 145 4.29 15.15 -8.91
C LEU A 145 3.44 13.97 -8.39
N VAL A 146 3.45 13.70 -7.09
CA VAL A 146 2.65 12.65 -6.43
C VAL A 146 1.17 12.90 -6.68
N VAL A 147 0.64 14.08 -6.35
CA VAL A 147 -0.79 14.40 -6.53
C VAL A 147 -1.22 14.30 -7.99
N ARG A 148 -0.38 14.73 -8.94
CA ARG A 148 -0.64 14.55 -10.37
C ARG A 148 -0.68 13.08 -10.78
N PHE A 149 0.24 12.27 -10.28
CA PHE A 149 0.27 10.83 -10.55
C PHE A 149 -0.98 10.14 -9.97
N GLU A 150 -1.29 10.39 -8.70
CA GLU A 150 -2.49 9.86 -8.04
C GLU A 150 -3.79 10.33 -8.70
N THR A 151 -3.86 11.57 -9.17
CA THR A 151 -5.02 12.05 -9.96
C THR A 151 -5.21 11.24 -11.24
N ARG A 152 -4.14 10.80 -11.91
CA ARG A 152 -4.25 9.90 -13.07
C ARG A 152 -4.75 8.52 -12.67
N LEU A 153 -4.27 7.97 -11.55
CA LEU A 153 -4.77 6.72 -11.00
C LEU A 153 -6.25 6.82 -10.60
N ALA A 154 -6.66 7.92 -9.98
CA ALA A 154 -8.04 8.18 -9.60
C ALA A 154 -8.98 8.18 -10.81
N ARG A 155 -8.54 8.76 -11.95
CA ARG A 155 -9.31 8.71 -13.21
C ARG A 155 -9.51 7.28 -13.71
N ALA A 156 -8.47 6.44 -13.61
CA ALA A 156 -8.52 5.03 -14.00
C ALA A 156 -9.24 4.11 -12.98
N SER A 157 -9.43 4.59 -11.75
CA SER A 157 -10.06 3.84 -10.66
C SER A 157 -11.57 3.73 -10.84
N MET A 158 -12.15 2.60 -10.41
CA MET A 158 -13.59 2.40 -10.36
C MET A 158 -14.22 3.25 -9.25
N THR A 159 -15.47 3.66 -9.45
CA THR A 159 -16.26 4.30 -8.39
C THR A 159 -16.58 3.32 -7.26
N ARG A 160 -16.91 3.83 -6.07
CA ARG A 160 -17.35 2.98 -4.94
C ARG A 160 -18.59 2.14 -5.27
N VAL A 161 -19.47 2.67 -6.12
CA VAL A 161 -20.67 1.97 -6.57
C VAL A 161 -20.28 0.80 -7.46
N ASP A 162 -19.37 1.02 -8.40
CA ASP A 162 -18.90 -0.03 -9.31
C ASP A 162 -18.12 -1.12 -8.58
N GLN A 163 -17.32 -0.77 -7.57
CA GLN A 163 -16.58 -1.75 -6.74
C GLN A 163 -17.51 -2.68 -5.93
N ARG A 164 -18.78 -2.30 -5.73
CA ARG A 164 -19.79 -3.10 -5.05
C ARG A 164 -20.63 -3.94 -6.00
N ASP A 165 -20.50 -3.72 -7.30
CA ASP A 165 -21.20 -4.51 -8.32
C ASP A 165 -20.40 -5.81 -8.58
N PRO A 166 -20.91 -6.98 -8.14
CA PRO A 166 -20.20 -8.25 -8.29
C PRO A 166 -19.92 -8.60 -9.76
N TYR A 167 -20.71 -8.10 -10.71
CA TYR A 167 -20.50 -8.37 -12.12
C TYR A 167 -19.34 -7.55 -12.71
N LYS A 168 -19.06 -6.36 -12.15
CA LYS A 168 -17.96 -5.51 -12.60
C LYS A 168 -16.60 -5.91 -12.01
N VAL A 169 -16.61 -6.58 -10.85
CA VAL A 169 -15.39 -7.01 -10.15
C VAL A 169 -15.05 -8.50 -10.37
N ALA A 170 -15.86 -9.23 -11.16
CA ALA A 170 -15.63 -10.63 -11.49
C ALA A 170 -15.06 -10.79 -12.90
N ASN A 171 -13.77 -10.50 -13.04
CA ASN A 171 -12.99 -10.50 -14.28
C ASN A 171 -11.91 -11.60 -14.27
N THR A 172 -12.23 -12.82 -14.69
CA THR A 172 -11.17 -13.83 -14.87
C THR A 172 -10.31 -13.50 -16.08
N MET A 173 -8.99 -13.38 -15.89
CA MET A 173 -8.03 -13.04 -16.95
C MET A 173 -6.79 -13.93 -16.87
N GLY A 174 -6.39 -14.52 -18.00
CA GLY A 174 -5.13 -15.28 -18.08
C GLY A 174 -3.91 -14.37 -18.06
N LEU A 175 -2.78 -14.83 -17.53
CA LEU A 175 -1.56 -14.01 -17.48
C LEU A 175 -1.10 -13.44 -18.84
N PRO A 176 -1.18 -14.18 -19.97
CA PRO A 176 -0.85 -13.60 -21.28
C PRO A 176 -1.76 -12.42 -21.66
N GLU A 177 -3.06 -12.51 -21.33
CA GLU A 177 -4.01 -11.42 -21.57
C GLU A 177 -3.72 -10.22 -20.66
N LEU A 178 -3.37 -10.46 -19.40
CA LEU A 178 -2.98 -9.43 -18.44
C LEU A 178 -1.75 -8.65 -18.93
N ALA A 179 -0.73 -9.37 -19.41
CA ALA A 179 0.48 -8.77 -19.94
C ALA A 179 0.21 -7.88 -21.17
N LEU A 180 -0.77 -8.23 -22.01
CA LEU A 180 -1.19 -7.42 -23.15
C LEU A 180 -2.02 -6.19 -22.73
N ARG A 181 -2.82 -6.26 -21.66
CA ARG A 181 -3.63 -5.12 -21.19
C ARG A 181 -2.82 -4.11 -20.37
N ALA A 182 -1.78 -4.57 -19.70
CA ALA A 182 -0.90 -3.75 -18.87
C ALA A 182 0.55 -3.94 -19.31
N GLU A 183 0.83 -3.52 -20.55
CA GLU A 183 2.16 -3.52 -21.13
C GLU A 183 3.14 -2.66 -20.31
N GLY A 184 4.40 -3.07 -20.25
CA GLY A 184 5.46 -2.35 -19.52
C GLY A 184 5.59 -2.72 -18.03
N PHE A 185 4.73 -3.59 -17.51
CA PHE A 185 4.87 -4.18 -16.18
C PHE A 185 5.29 -5.65 -16.29
N ASP A 186 6.37 -6.05 -15.60
CA ASP A 186 6.85 -7.43 -15.60
C ASP A 186 6.01 -8.31 -14.66
N TRP A 187 4.84 -8.76 -15.15
CA TRP A 187 3.93 -9.61 -14.40
C TRP A 187 4.55 -10.95 -13.98
N ALA A 188 5.40 -11.54 -14.83
CA ALA A 188 6.05 -12.81 -14.53
C ALA A 188 7.08 -12.67 -13.40
N GLY A 189 7.92 -11.64 -13.47
CA GLY A 189 8.87 -11.31 -12.41
C GLY A 189 8.19 -10.90 -11.11
N TYR A 190 7.12 -10.10 -11.20
CA TYR A 190 6.29 -9.71 -10.06
C TYR A 190 5.71 -10.93 -9.31
N LEU A 191 5.06 -11.86 -10.02
CA LEU A 191 4.47 -13.05 -9.40
C LEU A 191 5.54 -13.99 -8.83
N THR A 192 6.68 -14.12 -9.52
CA THR A 192 7.82 -14.91 -9.04
C THR A 192 8.38 -14.34 -7.74
N ALA A 193 8.54 -13.02 -7.65
CA ALA A 193 9.03 -12.33 -6.46
C ALA A 193 8.07 -12.48 -5.26
N LEU A 194 6.77 -12.62 -5.50
CA LEU A 194 5.76 -12.91 -4.48
C LEU A 194 5.66 -14.39 -4.10
N GLY A 195 6.47 -15.28 -4.70
CA GLY A 195 6.36 -16.72 -4.49
C GLY A 195 5.11 -17.36 -5.12
N LEU A 196 4.50 -16.67 -6.09
CA LEU A 196 3.29 -17.06 -6.82
C LEU A 196 3.60 -17.55 -8.23
N ALA A 197 4.78 -18.14 -8.43
CA ALA A 197 5.14 -18.78 -9.69
C ALA A 197 4.15 -19.92 -9.99
N GLY A 198 3.61 -19.95 -11.22
CA GLY A 198 2.64 -20.96 -11.65
C GLY A 198 1.17 -20.54 -11.56
N ILE A 199 0.86 -19.32 -11.11
CA ILE A 199 -0.49 -18.74 -11.31
C ILE A 199 -0.75 -18.61 -12.82
N GLU A 200 -1.87 -19.16 -13.31
CA GLU A 200 -2.23 -19.09 -14.73
C GLU A 200 -3.19 -17.94 -15.05
N ALA A 201 -3.98 -17.52 -14.06
CA ALA A 201 -5.01 -16.50 -14.22
C ALA A 201 -5.31 -15.76 -12.91
N VAL A 202 -5.69 -14.49 -13.04
CA VAL A 202 -6.01 -13.57 -11.94
C VAL A 202 -7.42 -13.00 -12.09
N ASN A 203 -7.86 -12.28 -11.06
CA ASN A 203 -9.03 -11.41 -11.09
C ASN A 203 -8.59 -9.95 -10.88
N PRO A 204 -8.32 -9.17 -11.95
CA PRO A 204 -7.98 -7.77 -11.84
C PRO A 204 -9.20 -6.84 -11.72
#